data_AF-A0A842X0Q3-F1
#
_entry.id   AF-A0A842X0Q3-F1
#
_cell.length_a   1.000
_cell.length_b   1.000
_cell.length_c   1.000
_cell.angle_alpha   90.00
_cell.angle_beta   90.00
_cell.angle_gamma   90.00
#
_symmetry.space_group_name_H-M   'P 1'
#
loop_
_entity.id
_entity.type
_entity.pdbx_description
1 polymer ?
#
loop_
_entity_poly.entity_id
_entity_poly.type
_entity_poly.pdbx_seq_one_letter_code
_entity_poly.pdbx_strand_id
1 'polypeptide(L)' 'MRGGLMTCIICGSEIPSSRLDILPHTTTCKDCSTEKPVVCFRAFSHKNTSDLIVVHPENKEMLRQATRAFHRSR' A
#
# COMPACT_ATOMS: atom_id res chain seq x y z
N MET A 1 12.32 3.37 33.58
CA MET A 1 11.62 2.23 32.95
C MET A 1 11.82 2.38 31.44
N ARG A 2 12.69 1.57 30.82
CA ARG A 2 12.95 1.65 29.38
C ARG A 2 11.82 0.89 28.68
N GLY A 3 10.88 1.61 28.08
CA GLY A 3 9.88 0.99 27.19
C GLY A 3 10.62 0.28 26.07
N GLY A 4 10.30 -0.99 25.82
CA GLY A 4 10.94 -1.78 24.78
C GLY A 4 10.64 -1.20 23.41
N LEU A 5 11.58 -0.44 22.86
CA LEU A 5 11.51 0.13 21.53
C LEU A 5 11.89 -0.98 20.55
N MET A 6 10.90 -1.53 19.84
CA MET A 6 11.16 -2.40 18.70
C MET A 6 11.88 -1.55 17.65
N THR A 7 13.10 -1.93 17.27
CA THR A 7 13.88 -1.18 16.28
C THR A 7 13.75 -1.83 14.90
N CYS A 8 13.82 -1.01 13.87
CA CYS A 8 13.83 -1.49 12.50
C CYS A 8 15.10 -2.27 12.22
N ILE A 9 14.96 -3.49 11.69
CA ILE A 9 16.11 -4.35 11.36
C ILE A 9 17.00 -3.81 10.24
N ILE A 10 16.51 -2.85 9.44
CA ILE A 10 17.22 -2.31 8.26
C ILE A 10 17.99 -1.04 8.62
N CYS A 11 17.34 -0.07 9.26
CA CYS A 11 17.94 1.24 9.55
C CYS A 11 18.20 1.50 11.04
N GLY A 12 17.78 0.59 11.94
CA GLY A 12 17.94 0.75 13.38
C GLY A 12 17.05 1.81 14.02
N SER A 13 16.21 2.52 13.26
CA SER A 13 15.28 3.51 13.81
C SER A 13 14.22 2.87 14.69
N GLU A 14 13.74 3.62 15.68
CA GLU A 14 12.64 3.19 16.54
C GLU A 14 11.35 3.05 15.74
N ILE A 15 10.69 1.89 15.84
CA ILE A 15 9.38 1.68 15.24
C ILE A 15 8.34 2.34 16.14
N PRO A 16 7.54 3.29 15.64
CA PRO A 16 6.50 3.94 16.43
C PRO A 16 5.52 2.91 17.01
N SER A 17 5.12 3.07 18.27
CA SER A 17 4.15 2.17 18.92
C SER A 17 2.85 2.06 18.14
N SER A 18 2.35 3.17 17.61
CA SER A 18 1.14 3.21 16.77
C SER A 18 1.23 2.30 15.54
N ARG A 19 2.44 2.05 15.02
CA ARG A 19 2.64 1.11 13.91
C ARG A 19 2.64 -0.33 14.39
N LEU A 20 3.19 -0.61 15.57
CA LEU A 20 3.14 -1.93 16.21
C LEU A 20 1.70 -2.29 16.62
N ASP A 21 0.89 -1.30 17.01
CA ASP A 21 -0.53 -1.51 17.35
C ASP A 21 -1.34 -1.99 16.13
N ILE A 22 -1.02 -1.50 14.94
CA ILE A 22 -1.70 -1.86 13.68
C ILE A 22 -1.05 -3.07 13.02
N LEU A 23 0.28 -3.18 13.11
CA LEU A 23 1.12 -4.22 12.48
C LEU A 23 2.03 -4.84 13.55
N PRO A 24 1.49 -5.68 14.45
CA PRO A 24 2.23 -6.19 15.62
C PRO A 24 3.44 -7.07 15.28
N HIS A 25 3.50 -7.59 14.06
CA HIS A 25 4.59 -8.43 13.58
C HIS A 25 5.56 -7.69 12.65
N THR A 26 5.44 -6.37 12.52
CA THR A 26 6.34 -5.60 11.65
C THR A 26 7.74 -5.52 12.25
N THR A 27 8.74 -5.84 11.44
CA THR A 27 10.17 -5.73 11.78
C THR A 27 10.83 -4.51 11.13
N THR A 28 10.07 -3.75 10.33
CA THR A 28 10.55 -2.63 9.53
C THR A 28 9.80 -1.34 9.85
N CYS A 29 10.52 -0.22 9.87
CA CYS A 29 9.91 1.10 9.98
C CYS A 29 9.09 1.44 8.71
N LYS A 30 8.34 2.54 8.74
CA LYS A 30 7.53 2.99 7.60
C LYS A 30 8.36 3.20 6.32
N ASP A 31 9.60 3.68 6.47
CA ASP A 31 10.47 4.06 5.35
C ASP A 31 11.22 2.86 4.77
N CYS A 32 11.50 1.84 5.59
CA CYS A 32 12.13 0.59 5.18
C CYS A 32 11.11 -0.53 4.91
N SER A 33 9.81 -0.21 4.88
CA SER A 33 8.77 -1.20 4.60
C SER A 33 8.93 -1.69 3.16
N THR A 34 9.09 -3.00 2.98
CA THR A 34 9.18 -3.65 1.68
C THR A 34 7.82 -3.99 1.08
N GLU A 35 6.74 -3.66 1.80
CA GLU A 35 5.37 -3.84 1.32
C GLU A 35 5.13 -2.98 0.09
N LYS A 36 4.73 -3.61 -1.01
CA LYS A 36 4.49 -2.90 -2.27
C LYS A 36 3.10 -2.26 -2.20
N PRO A 37 2.97 -0.93 -2.40
CA PRO A 37 1.67 -0.27 -2.34
C PRO A 37 0.73 -0.81 -3.43
N VAL A 38 -0.49 -1.11 -3.03
CA VAL A 38 -1.56 -1.52 -3.96
C VAL A 38 -2.15 -0.26 -4.60
N VAL A 39 -2.36 -0.30 -5.92
CA VAL A 39 -2.88 0.85 -6.68
C VAL A 39 -4.36 0.63 -6.96
N CYS A 40 -5.18 1.63 -6.67
CA CYS A 40 -6.62 1.58 -6.91
C CYS A 40 -7.01 2.56 -8.02
N PHE A 41 -7.80 2.07 -8.98
CA PHE A 41 -8.36 2.89 -10.06
C PHE A 41 -9.88 2.90 -9.95
N ARG A 42 -10.47 4.08 -10.11
CA ARG A 42 -11.91 4.21 -10.27
C ARG A 42 -12.24 4.10 -11.75
N ALA A 43 -12.88 3.02 -12.16
CA ALA A 43 -13.32 2.83 -13.54
C ALA A 43 -14.83 3.05 -13.63
N PHE A 44 -15.27 3.85 -14.60
CA PHE A 44 -16.69 4.06 -14.87
C PHE A 44 -17.12 3.11 -15.99
N SER A 45 -17.85 2.05 -15.63
CA SER A 45 -18.43 1.09 -16.57
C SER A 45 -19.78 1.56 -17.11
N HIS A 46 -20.52 2.36 -16.34
CA HIS A 46 -21.81 2.94 -16.71
C HIS A 46 -21.95 4.37 -16.17
N LYS A 47 -22.87 5.18 -16.75
CA LYS A 47 -23.02 6.63 -16.46
C LYS A 47 -23.01 7.01 -14.97
N ASN A 48 -23.55 6.16 -14.10
CA ASN A 48 -23.68 6.44 -12.67
C ASN A 48 -23.02 5.39 -11.76
N THR A 49 -22.38 4.35 -12.32
CA THR A 49 -21.77 3.27 -11.54
C THR A 49 -20.27 3.25 -11.79
N SER A 50 -19.50 3.31 -10.70
CA SER A 50 -18.06 3.21 -10.74
C SER A 50 -17.61 1.99 -9.98
N ASP A 51 -16.75 1.20 -10.60
CA ASP A 51 -16.09 0.07 -9.98
C ASP A 51 -14.73 0.52 -9.44
N LEU A 52 -14.40 0.05 -8.23
CA LEU A 52 -13.06 0.23 -7.66
C LEU A 52 -12.22 -0.98 -8.07
N ILE A 53 -11.26 -0.76 -8.97
CA ILE A 53 -10.34 -1.79 -9.42
C ILE A 53 -9.10 -1.69 -8.54
N VAL A 54 -8.87 -2.72 -7.72
CA VAL A 54 -7.69 -2.86 -6.88
C VAL A 54 -6.66 -3.70 -7.63
N VAL A 55 -5.48 -3.13 -7.90
CA VAL A 55 -4.44 -3.79 -8.68
C VAL A 55 -3.20 -4.00 -7.81
N HIS A 56 -2.81 -5.26 -7.64
CA HIS A 56 -1.54 -5.60 -7.02
C HIS A 56 -0.37 -5.20 -7.93
N PRO A 57 0.69 -4.61 -7.36
CA PRO A 57 1.83 -4.08 -8.13
C PRO A 57 2.62 -5.15 -8.88
N GLU A 58 2.44 -6.42 -8.53
CA GLU A 58 3.08 -7.56 -9.21
C GLU A 58 2.42 -7.87 -10.56
N ASN A 59 1.14 -7.50 -10.73
CA ASN A 59 0.39 -7.76 -11.96
C ASN A 59 0.51 -6.57 -12.94
N LYS A 60 1.63 -6.54 -13.67
CA LYS A 60 1.96 -5.47 -14.62
C LYS A 60 0.92 -5.30 -15.73
N GLU A 61 0.31 -6.39 -16.19
CA GLU A 61 -0.67 -6.33 -17.28
C GLU A 61 -2.00 -5.75 -16.82
N MET A 62 -2.48 -6.15 -15.62
CA MET A 62 -3.63 -5.48 -15.01
C MET A 62 -3.37 -4.00 -14.76
N LEU A 63 -2.17 -3.63 -14.31
CA LEU A 63 -1.82 -2.24 -14.07
C LEU A 63 -1.85 -1.42 -15.37
N ARG A 64 -1.33 -1.98 -16.47
CA ARG A 64 -1.42 -1.37 -17.81
C ARG A 64 -2.88 -1.21 -18.28
N GLN A 65 -3.72 -2.23 -18.09
CA GLN A 65 -5.12 -2.19 -18.52
C GLN A 65 -5.93 -1.19 -17.70
N ALA A 66 -5.80 -1.21 -16.37
CA ALA A 66 -6.47 -0.30 -15.46
C ALA A 66 -6.06 1.16 -15.71
N THR A 67 -4.76 1.41 -15.94
CA THR A 67 -4.25 2.74 -16.30
C THR A 67 -4.87 3.25 -17.61
N ARG A 68 -4.95 2.40 -18.64
CA ARG A 68 -5.60 2.75 -19.92
C ARG A 68 -7.09 3.05 -19.75
N ALA A 69 -7.82 2.25 -18.97
CA ALA A 69 -9.24 2.45 -18.72
C ALA A 69 -9.49 3.77 -17.95
N PHE A 70 -8.66 4.07 -16.96
CA PHE A 70 -8.72 5.32 -16.20
C PHE A 70 -8.49 6.55 -17.09
N HIS A 71 -7.47 6.54 -17.95
CA HIS A 71 -7.20 7.68 -18.85
C HIS A 71 -8.26 7.88 -19.93
N ARG A 72 -8.97 6.83 -20.36
CA ARG A 72 -10.09 6.95 -21.32
C ARG A 72 -11.36 7.52 -20.71
N SER A 73 -11.51 7.41 -19.40
CA SER A 73 -12.71 7.81 -18.66
C SER A 73 -12.59 9.19 -18.00
N ARG A 74 -11.42 9.84 -18.09
CA ARG A 74 -11.22 11.26 -17.79
C ARG A 74 -11.52 12.11 -19.02
#